data_AF-A0A2V2U2F4-F1
#
_entry.id   AF-A0A2V2U2F4-F1
#
_cell.length_a   1.000
_cell.length_b   1.000
_cell.length_c   1.000
_cell.angle_alpha   90.00
_cell.angle_beta   90.00
_cell.angle_gamma   90.00
#
_symmetry.space_group_name_H-M   'P 1'
#
loop_
_entity.id
_entity.type
_entity.pdbx_description
1 polymer ?
#
loop_
_entity_poly.entity_id
_entity_poly.type
_entity_poly.pdbx_seq_one_letter_code
_entity_poly.pdbx_strand_id
1 'polypeptide(L)'
;MELSWNDRRARQFLTNVGLITTDGRCGPNVMAAEWTHHVSYSPSLIAINVRGDDATAENINQSKEFGVNLAAEDQNILCSLGGDIQEKNLIRYLFLKSLV
;
A
#
# COMPACT_ATOMS: atom_id res chain seq x y z
N MET A 1 17.92 -26.68 2.88
CA MET A 1 16.80 -26.29 1.99
C MET A 1 17.42 -26.04 0.63
N GLU A 2 17.08 -26.86 -0.36
CA GLU A 2 17.23 -26.46 -1.75
C GLU A 2 16.10 -25.48 -2.08
N LEU A 3 16.37 -24.56 -2.99
CA LEU A 3 15.64 -23.32 -3.03
C LEU A 3 15.33 -22.96 -4.48
N SER A 4 14.12 -23.38 -4.78
CA SER A 4 13.34 -23.24 -5.99
C SER A 4 12.91 -21.78 -6.19
N TRP A 5 11.88 -21.53 -7.01
CA TRP A 5 10.94 -20.43 -6.70
C TRP A 5 10.77 -20.37 -5.15
N ASN A 6 11.29 -19.29 -4.53
CA ASN A 6 11.51 -19.08 -3.08
C ASN A 6 12.79 -19.57 -2.40
N ASP A 7 13.94 -19.22 -2.94
CA ASP A 7 15.11 -19.21 -2.09
C ASP A 7 14.96 -18.36 -0.80
N ARG A 8 15.46 -18.84 0.36
CA ARG A 8 15.72 -18.08 1.62
C ARG A 8 16.60 -16.85 1.31
N ARG A 9 17.26 -16.91 0.15
CA ARG A 9 18.11 -15.97 -0.58
C ARG A 9 17.39 -15.26 -1.77
N ALA A 10 16.17 -15.64 -2.19
CA ALA A 10 15.42 -15.06 -3.33
C ALA A 10 14.27 -14.15 -2.92
N ARG A 11 13.86 -14.22 -1.65
CA ARG A 11 12.71 -13.48 -1.15
C ARG A 11 13.06 -12.74 0.12
N GLN A 12 13.96 -11.80 -0.02
CA GLN A 12 13.78 -10.53 0.69
C GLN A 12 12.66 -9.69 0.01
N PHE A 13 11.62 -10.40 -0.46
CA PHE A 13 10.30 -9.98 -0.94
C PHE A 13 10.25 -8.63 -1.67
N LEU A 14 10.97 -8.60 -2.80
CA LEU A 14 10.82 -7.71 -3.95
C LEU A 14 9.36 -7.37 -4.24
N THR A 15 8.89 -6.32 -3.61
CA THR A 15 7.58 -5.74 -3.80
C THR A 15 7.80 -4.24 -3.66
N ASN A 16 7.35 -3.48 -4.66
CA ASN A 16 7.45 -2.04 -4.60
C ASN A 16 6.50 -1.56 -3.49
N VAL A 17 6.90 -0.56 -2.70
CA VAL A 17 5.99 -0.02 -1.69
C VAL A 17 4.91 0.78 -2.41
N GLY A 18 3.72 0.20 -2.47
CA GLY A 18 2.53 0.90 -2.91
C GLY A 18 2.04 1.83 -1.80
N LEU A 19 1.87 3.11 -2.08
CA LEU A 19 1.09 4.02 -1.24
C LEU A 19 -0.36 3.92 -1.69
N ILE A 20 -1.14 3.16 -0.91
CA ILE A 20 -2.54 2.87 -1.18
C ILE A 20 -3.38 4.01 -0.67
N THR A 21 -4.08 4.67 -1.58
CA THR A 21 -4.98 5.79 -1.26
C THR A 21 -6.42 5.31 -1.30
N THR A 22 -7.19 5.70 -0.29
CA THR A 22 -8.61 5.37 -0.19
C THR A 22 -9.37 6.57 0.33
N ASP A 23 -10.65 6.65 -0.03
CA ASP A 23 -11.61 7.57 0.56
C ASP A 23 -12.90 6.79 0.85
N GLY A 24 -13.60 7.16 1.92
CA GLY A 24 -14.74 6.41 2.41
C GLY A 24 -15.20 6.85 3.80
N ARG A 25 -15.93 5.99 4.50
CA ARG A 25 -16.50 6.29 5.82
C ARG A 25 -15.44 6.60 6.87
N CYS A 26 -14.24 6.04 6.76
CA CYS A 26 -13.12 6.35 7.65
C CYS A 26 -12.37 7.64 7.24
N GLY A 27 -12.86 8.34 6.21
CA GLY A 27 -12.24 9.52 5.61
C GLY A 27 -11.06 9.17 4.68
N PRO A 28 -10.43 10.21 4.08
CA PRO A 28 -9.25 10.04 3.25
C PRO A 28 -8.11 9.37 4.02
N ASN A 29 -7.52 8.35 3.42
CA ASN A 29 -6.50 7.53 4.05
C ASN A 29 -5.40 7.13 3.07
N VAL A 30 -4.19 6.96 3.61
CA VAL A 30 -3.02 6.45 2.90
C VAL A 30 -2.30 5.42 3.75
N MET A 31 -1.91 4.32 3.13
CA MET A 31 -1.23 3.20 3.78
C MET A 31 -0.11 2.70 2.90
N ALA A 32 1.05 2.41 3.49
CA ALA A 32 2.11 1.69 2.79
C ALA A 32 1.74 0.20 2.69
N ALA A 33 1.71 -0.33 1.48
CA ALA A 33 1.51 -1.74 1.18
C ALA A 33 2.73 -2.25 0.42
N GLU A 34 3.64 -2.88 1.16
CA GLU A 34 4.79 -3.55 0.56
C GLU A 34 4.29 -4.57 -0.46
N TRP A 35 3.29 -5.41 -0.14
CA TRP A 35 2.83 -6.49 -1.02
C TRP A 35 1.90 -6.02 -2.16
N THR A 36 2.38 -5.10 -2.99
CA THR A 36 1.73 -4.61 -4.20
C THR A 36 2.30 -5.29 -5.44
N HIS A 37 1.47 -5.99 -6.21
CA HIS A 37 1.89 -6.82 -7.34
C HIS A 37 1.02 -6.60 -8.57
N HIS A 38 1.65 -6.51 -9.74
CA HIS A 38 0.95 -6.66 -11.01
C HIS A 38 0.71 -8.15 -11.29
N VAL A 39 -0.54 -8.57 -11.49
CA VAL A 39 -0.92 -10.00 -11.56
C VAL A 39 -1.53 -10.44 -12.89
N SER A 40 -1.94 -9.51 -13.76
CA SER A 40 -2.42 -9.83 -15.11
C SER A 40 -2.26 -8.62 -16.01
N TYR A 41 -1.89 -8.85 -17.28
CA TYR A 41 -1.76 -7.78 -18.27
C TYR A 41 -3.09 -7.50 -19.01
N SER A 42 -3.90 -8.54 -19.26
CA SER A 42 -5.17 -8.43 -19.99
C SER A 42 -6.22 -9.40 -19.42
N PRO A 43 -7.19 -8.90 -18.62
CA PRO A 43 -7.31 -7.52 -18.17
C PRO A 43 -6.15 -7.11 -17.26
N SER A 44 -5.81 -5.82 -17.21
CA SER A 44 -4.76 -5.33 -16.32
C SER A 44 -5.23 -5.40 -14.87
N LEU A 45 -4.53 -6.17 -14.03
CA LEU A 45 -4.90 -6.40 -12.63
C LEU A 45 -3.72 -6.16 -11.70
N ILE A 46 -3.99 -5.46 -10.60
CA ILE A 46 -3.04 -5.22 -9.51
C ILE A 46 -3.64 -5.84 -8.24
N ALA A 47 -2.84 -6.64 -7.55
CA ALA A 47 -3.17 -7.21 -6.26
C ALA A 47 -2.40 -6.47 -5.16
N ILE A 48 -3.12 -6.10 -4.09
CA ILE A 48 -2.55 -5.53 -2.88
C ILE A 48 -2.97 -6.38 -1.69
N ASN A 49 -2.11 -6.52 -0.68
CA ASN A 49 -2.49 -7.14 0.57
C ASN A 49 -2.69 -6.07 1.65
N VAL A 50 -3.86 -6.10 2.29
CA VAL A 50 -4.28 -5.12 3.30
C VAL A 50 -4.77 -5.90 4.51
N ARG A 51 -4.42 -5.42 5.71
CA ARG A 51 -4.91 -6.02 6.95
C ARG A 51 -6.41 -5.75 7.10
N GLY A 52 -7.19 -6.78 7.40
CA GLY A 52 -8.67 -6.71 7.31
C GLY A 52 -9.35 -5.77 8.31
N ASP A 53 -8.69 -5.41 9.40
CA ASP A 53 -9.17 -4.52 10.46
C ASP A 53 -8.69 -3.06 10.30
N ASP A 54 -7.91 -2.74 9.26
CA ASP A 54 -7.43 -1.39 9.01
C ASP A 54 -8.48 -0.52 8.29
N ALA A 55 -8.42 0.80 8.52
CA ALA A 55 -9.28 1.78 7.86
C ALA A 55 -9.22 1.70 6.31
N THR A 56 -8.06 1.30 5.75
CA THR A 56 -7.89 1.04 4.32
C THR A 56 -8.81 -0.07 3.83
N ALA A 57 -8.88 -1.20 4.55
CA ALA A 57 -9.71 -2.33 4.18
C ALA A 57 -11.21 -1.99 4.30
N GLU A 58 -11.60 -1.26 5.35
CA GLU A 58 -12.98 -0.80 5.52
C GLU A 58 -13.41 0.14 4.38
N ASN A 59 -12.57 1.12 4.03
CA ASN A 59 -12.84 2.02 2.92
C ASN A 59 -12.98 1.24 1.59
N ILE A 60 -12.03 0.35 1.26
CA ILE A 60 -12.07 -0.47 0.03
C ILE A 60 -13.32 -1.35 0.00
N ASN A 61 -13.69 -1.96 1.13
CA ASN A 61 -14.85 -2.84 1.19
C ASN A 61 -16.16 -2.08 0.92
N GLN A 62 -16.24 -0.81 1.30
CA GLN A 62 -17.43 0.02 1.07
C GLN A 62 -17.42 0.67 -0.31
N SER A 63 -16.33 1.33 -0.70
CA SER A 63 -16.25 2.10 -1.96
C SER A 63 -15.99 1.23 -3.18
N LYS A 64 -15.33 0.07 -3.00
CA LYS A 64 -14.77 -0.77 -4.08
C LYS A 64 -13.71 -0.07 -4.93
N GLU A 65 -13.13 1.02 -4.42
CA GLU A 65 -12.16 1.86 -5.11
C GLU A 65 -10.92 2.10 -4.25
N PHE A 66 -9.76 2.11 -4.90
CA PHE A 66 -8.49 2.52 -4.30
C PHE A 66 -7.52 2.99 -5.39
N GLY A 67 -6.58 3.85 -5.00
CA GLY A 67 -5.45 4.25 -5.83
C GLY A 67 -4.16 3.56 -5.40
N VAL A 68 -3.28 3.27 -6.36
CA VAL A 68 -1.95 2.73 -6.12
C VAL A 68 -0.92 3.73 -6.63
N ASN A 69 -0.08 4.23 -5.74
CA ASN A 69 1.07 5.06 -6.10
C ASN A 69 2.34 4.29 -5.77
N LEU A 70 3.31 4.27 -6.67
CA LEU A 70 4.58 3.61 -6.44
C LEU A 70 5.55 4.60 -5.79
N ALA A 71 6.07 4.26 -4.61
CA ALA A 71 7.00 5.14 -3.91
C ALA A 71 8.33 5.25 -4.66
N ALA A 72 8.88 6.47 -4.68
CA ALA A 72 10.25 6.71 -5.15
C ALA A 72 11.28 6.31 -4.08
N GLU A 73 12.54 6.14 -4.50
CA GLU A 73 13.63 5.68 -3.62
C GLU A 73 13.87 6.60 -2.41
N ASP A 74 13.64 7.91 -2.57
CA ASP A 74 13.80 8.94 -1.54
C ASP A 74 12.56 9.13 -0.65
N GLN A 75 11.48 8.38 -0.88
CA GLN A 75 10.24 8.44 -0.10
C GLN A 75 10.17 7.40 1.03
N ASN A 76 11.30 6.81 1.41
CA ASN A 76 11.39 5.78 2.45
C ASN A 76 10.78 6.22 3.81
N ILE A 77 10.98 7.48 4.23
CA ILE A 77 10.41 8.04 5.46
C ILE A 77 8.88 8.10 5.34
N LEU A 78 8.36 8.51 4.18
CA LEU A 78 6.92 8.57 3.92
C LEU A 78 6.31 7.16 3.98
N CYS A 79 6.96 6.17 3.36
CA CYS A 79 6.52 4.78 3.43
C CYS A 79 6.49 4.25 4.87
N SER A 80 7.53 4.54 5.67
CA SER A 80 7.57 4.12 7.08
C SER A 80 6.44 4.74 7.90
N LEU A 81 6.15 6.03 7.72
CA LEU A 81 5.04 6.71 8.42
C LEU A 81 3.67 6.15 8.00
N GLY A 82 3.51 5.80 6.71
CA GLY A 82 2.28 5.22 6.17
C GLY A 82 2.02 3.77 6.61
N GLY A 83 3.01 3.05 7.12
CA GLY A 83 2.87 1.69 7.63
C GLY A 83 2.52 1.61 9.12
N ASP A 84 3.08 2.52 9.93
CA ASP A 84 2.94 2.47 11.41
C ASP A 84 1.77 3.28 11.97
N ILE A 85 1.30 4.31 11.26
CA ILE A 85 0.42 5.32 11.87
C ILE A 85 -1.05 5.04 11.56
N GLN A 86 -1.74 4.42 12.52
CA GLN A 86 -3.20 4.29 12.50
C GLN A 86 -3.93 5.56 12.99
N GLU A 87 -3.29 6.38 13.83
CA GLU A 87 -3.87 7.60 14.40
C GLU A 87 -3.04 8.85 14.09
N LYS A 88 -3.61 9.76 13.26
CA LYS A 88 -3.62 11.24 13.41
C LYS A 88 -3.94 11.91 12.06
N ASN A 89 -5.15 12.48 11.98
CA ASN A 89 -5.69 13.21 10.83
C ASN A 89 -4.76 14.27 10.21
N LEU A 90 -3.84 14.86 11.00
CA LEU A 90 -2.94 15.92 10.55
C LEU A 90 -1.81 15.40 9.65
N ILE A 91 -1.29 14.19 9.90
CA ILE A 91 -0.16 13.63 9.14
C ILE A 91 -0.66 13.11 7.77
N ARG A 92 -1.84 12.48 7.72
CA ARG A 92 -2.46 12.00 6.46
C ARG A 92 -2.78 13.13 5.48
N TYR A 93 -3.26 14.28 5.97
CA TYR A 93 -3.52 15.45 5.13
C TYR A 93 -2.24 16.04 4.53
N LEU A 94 -1.18 16.18 5.33
CA LEU A 94 0.13 16.61 4.83
C LEU A 94 0.73 15.60 3.84
N PHE A 95 0.50 14.31 4.06
CA PHE A 95 0.91 13.21 3.18
C PHE A 95 0.25 13.31 1.80
N LEU A 96 -1.06 13.48 1.75
CA LEU A 96 -1.82 13.66 0.51
C LEU A 96 -1.36 14.88 -0.30
N LYS A 97 -1.04 15.99 0.39
CA LYS A 97 -0.50 17.19 -0.27
C LYS A 97 0.91 17.03 -0.83
N SER A 98 1.70 16.09 -0.32
CA SER A 98 3.06 15.83 -0.82
C SER A 98 3.12 14.89 -2.03
N LEU A 99 2.00 14.22 -2.35
CA LEU A 99 1.86 13.32 -3.50
C LEU A 99 1.32 14.02 -4.76
N VAL A 100 0.92 15.29 -4.66
CA VAL A 100 0.38 16.13 -5.74
C VAL A 100 1.32 17.30 -5.99
#